data_AF-A0A511X4A6-F1
#
_entry.id   AF-A0A511X4A6-F1
#
_cell.length_a   1.000
_cell.length_b   1.000
_cell.length_c   1.000
_cell.angle_alpha   90.00
_cell.angle_beta   90.00
_cell.angle_gamma   90.00
#
_symmetry.space_group_name_H-M   'P 1'
#
loop_
_entity.id
_entity.type
_entity.pdbx_description
1 polymer ?
#
loop_
_entity_poly.entity_id
_entity_poly.type
_entity_poly.pdbx_seq_one_letter_code
_entity_poly.pdbx_strand_id
1 'polypeptide(L)'
;MSNNAKQQAVILQLLESIAETETSLAYLIETEADKLRTAINRIERDETGTSIDPLLHINHSVKKMLETIIKKEMLLEFELDALLELLTPIEPSDCHKTIGFIRNPEDTNQIWFIIEWLGTENTTWTYRVTNVQAPFELSHFSFYVPCINEENTNGLFVTSSTPVDIEVRENNFCPEGDPATCGNPNGFTGIKYDYQLEQGKSETFTFTLNQFINPVAICVLFKFGTLARCTTICGPSC
;
A
#
# COMPACT_ATOMS: atom_id res chain seq x y z
N MET A 1 3.61 17.59 -19.65
CA MET A 1 3.12 17.27 -18.28
C MET A 1 1.76 16.59 -18.43
N SER A 2 1.72 15.28 -18.19
CA SER A 2 0.57 14.41 -18.48
C SER A 2 -0.66 14.76 -17.63
N ASN A 3 -1.86 14.63 -18.22
CA ASN A 3 -3.15 14.87 -17.57
C ASN A 3 -3.34 14.05 -16.28
N ASN A 4 -2.71 12.86 -16.23
CA ASN A 4 -2.73 11.94 -15.10
C ASN A 4 -2.02 12.52 -13.84
N ALA A 5 -0.89 13.19 -14.02
CA ALA A 5 -0.16 13.81 -12.90
C ALA A 5 -0.96 14.95 -12.23
N LYS A 6 -1.78 15.66 -13.01
CA LYS A 6 -2.69 16.69 -12.46
C LYS A 6 -3.85 16.06 -11.70
N GLN A 7 -4.40 14.96 -12.21
CA GLN A 7 -5.49 14.22 -11.55
C GLN A 7 -5.03 13.61 -10.23
N GLN A 8 -3.86 12.99 -10.19
CA GLN A 8 -3.26 12.47 -8.95
C GLN A 8 -3.01 13.57 -7.92
N ALA A 9 -2.50 14.74 -8.34
CA ALA A 9 -2.29 15.87 -7.45
C ALA A 9 -3.60 16.36 -6.81
N VAL A 10 -4.69 16.42 -7.59
CA VAL A 10 -6.02 16.79 -7.08
C VAL A 10 -6.54 15.75 -6.09
N ILE A 11 -6.36 14.46 -6.37
CA ILE A 11 -6.79 13.38 -5.46
C ILE A 11 -6.02 13.44 -4.14
N LEU A 12 -4.71 13.66 -4.18
CA LEU A 12 -3.90 13.81 -2.96
C LEU A 12 -4.33 15.02 -2.12
N GLN A 13 -4.66 16.14 -2.76
CA GLN A 13 -5.19 17.33 -2.07
C GLN A 13 -6.55 17.06 -1.40
N LEU A 14 -7.42 16.28 -2.04
CA LEU A 14 -8.71 15.90 -1.47
C LEU A 14 -8.55 14.95 -0.28
N LEU A 15 -7.63 13.97 -0.38
CA LEU A 15 -7.28 13.10 0.75
C LEU A 15 -6.71 13.88 1.94
N GLU A 16 -5.83 14.85 1.67
CA GLU A 16 -5.29 15.75 2.69
C GLU A 16 -6.41 16.55 3.38
N SER A 17 -7.36 17.09 2.61
CA SER A 17 -8.52 17.79 3.17
C SER A 17 -9.42 16.91 4.06
N ILE A 18 -9.60 15.62 3.70
CA ILE A 18 -10.34 14.67 4.53
C ILE A 18 -9.56 14.44 5.84
N ALA A 19 -8.25 14.18 5.75
CA ALA A 19 -7.40 13.96 6.92
C ALA A 19 -7.35 15.16 7.88
N GLU A 20 -7.33 16.38 7.34
CA GLU A 20 -7.42 17.61 8.14
C GLU A 20 -8.76 17.73 8.87
N THR A 21 -9.85 17.34 8.20
CA THR A 21 -11.20 17.37 8.80
C THR A 21 -11.31 16.35 9.94
N GLU A 22 -10.83 15.12 9.72
CA GLU A 22 -10.74 14.07 10.75
C GLU A 22 -9.96 14.54 11.98
N THR A 23 -8.81 15.18 11.76
CA THR A 23 -7.99 15.75 12.84
C THR A 23 -8.75 16.83 13.61
N SER A 24 -9.51 17.68 12.91
CA SER A 24 -10.33 18.72 13.55
C SER A 24 -11.49 18.13 14.36
N LEU A 25 -12.15 17.08 13.85
CA LEU A 25 -13.22 16.38 14.55
C LEU A 25 -12.70 15.68 15.82
N ALA A 26 -11.51 15.07 15.77
CA ALA A 26 -10.87 14.48 16.94
C ALA A 26 -10.64 15.53 18.06
N TYR A 27 -10.11 16.70 17.71
CA TYR A 27 -9.93 17.80 18.68
C TYR A 27 -11.25 18.31 19.28
N LEU A 28 -12.30 18.33 18.46
CA LEU A 28 -13.63 18.71 18.90
C LEU A 28 -14.20 17.70 19.91
N ILE A 29 -14.03 16.40 19.67
CA ILE A 29 -14.42 15.33 20.60
C ILE A 29 -13.68 15.49 21.92
N GLU A 30 -12.36 15.74 21.87
CA GLU A 30 -11.55 15.99 23.06
C GLU A 30 -12.06 17.21 23.85
N THR A 31 -12.40 18.28 23.15
CA THR A 31 -12.96 19.51 23.76
C THR A 31 -14.31 19.24 24.44
N GLU A 32 -15.20 18.44 23.83
CA GLU A 32 -16.48 18.05 24.44
C GLU A 32 -16.28 17.13 25.66
N ALA A 33 -15.29 16.23 25.63
CA ALA A 33 -14.91 15.42 26.78
C ALA A 33 -14.40 16.29 27.94
N ASP A 34 -13.61 17.32 27.63
CA ASP A 34 -13.09 18.26 28.61
C ASP A 34 -14.18 19.12 29.27
N LYS A 35 -15.26 19.43 28.55
CA LYS A 35 -16.44 20.08 29.15
C LYS A 35 -17.09 19.20 30.22
N LEU A 36 -17.28 17.91 29.94
CA LEU A 36 -17.83 16.96 30.93
C LEU A 36 -16.92 16.85 32.14
N ARG A 37 -15.61 16.64 31.91
CA ARG A 37 -14.61 16.53 32.97
C ARG A 37 -14.59 17.77 33.87
N THR A 38 -14.62 18.95 33.26
CA THR A 38 -14.68 20.22 34.00
C THR A 38 -15.98 20.36 34.80
N ALA A 39 -17.12 19.94 34.25
CA ALA A 39 -18.40 19.99 34.94
C ALA A 39 -18.44 19.04 36.16
N ILE A 40 -17.94 17.81 36.01
CA ILE A 40 -17.84 16.82 37.09
C ILE A 40 -16.93 17.34 38.21
N ASN A 41 -15.72 17.82 37.85
CA ASN A 41 -14.77 18.36 38.82
C ASN A 41 -15.31 19.56 39.62
N ARG A 42 -16.23 20.34 39.05
CA ARG A 42 -16.86 21.46 39.75
C ARG A 42 -17.85 20.98 40.81
N ILE A 43 -18.61 19.93 40.51
CA ILE A 43 -19.61 19.37 41.44
C ILE A 43 -18.92 18.63 42.58
N GLU A 44 -17.86 17.86 42.31
CA GLU A 44 -17.09 17.18 43.36
C GLU A 44 -16.47 18.14 44.39
N ARG A 45 -16.22 19.39 43.98
CA ARG A 45 -15.64 20.44 44.83
C ARG A 45 -16.68 21.32 45.53
N ASP A 46 -17.96 21.14 45.23
CA ASP A 46 -19.02 21.96 45.81
C ASP A 46 -19.61 21.27 47.06
N GLU A 47 -19.16 21.71 48.23
CA GLU A 47 -19.57 21.19 49.54
C GLU A 47 -21.03 21.54 49.89
N THR A 48 -21.68 22.44 49.13
CA THR A 48 -23.02 22.96 49.44
C THR A 48 -24.18 22.23 48.76
N GLY A 49 -23.88 21.20 47.94
CA GLY A 49 -24.88 20.41 47.24
C GLY A 49 -25.54 21.19 46.09
N THR A 50 -24.78 21.48 45.03
CA THR A 50 -25.32 22.09 43.81
C THR A 50 -26.38 21.21 43.16
N SER A 51 -27.40 21.84 42.55
CA SER A 51 -28.39 21.12 41.74
C SER A 51 -27.69 20.37 40.59
N ILE A 52 -28.20 19.17 40.26
CA ILE A 52 -27.71 18.30 39.17
C ILE A 52 -28.14 18.83 37.79
N ASP A 53 -29.13 19.73 37.72
CA ASP A 53 -29.69 20.25 36.46
C ASP A 53 -28.65 20.81 35.47
N PRO A 54 -27.61 21.57 35.90
CA PRO A 54 -26.57 22.06 35.00
C PRO A 54 -25.75 20.92 34.37
N LEU A 55 -25.52 19.81 35.09
CA LEU A 55 -24.80 18.65 34.57
C LEU A 55 -25.63 17.94 33.49
N LEU A 56 -26.94 17.79 33.71
CA LEU A 56 -27.85 17.22 32.72
C LEU A 56 -27.90 18.09 31.45
N HIS A 57 -27.89 19.42 31.61
CA HIS A 57 -27.85 20.34 30.48
C HIS A 57 -26.54 20.21 29.68
N ILE A 58 -25.38 20.15 30.35
CA ILE A 58 -24.08 19.95 29.69
C ILE A 58 -24.03 18.59 28.99
N ASN A 59 -24.49 17.52 29.64
CA ASN A 59 -24.54 16.18 29.05
C ASN A 59 -25.42 16.15 27.79
N HIS A 60 -26.59 16.79 27.83
CA HIS A 60 -27.47 16.89 26.66
C HIS A 60 -26.80 17.69 25.53
N SER A 61 -26.08 18.76 25.85
CA SER A 61 -25.32 19.55 24.86
C SER A 61 -24.22 18.72 24.20
N VAL A 62 -23.42 18.01 25.00
CA VAL A 62 -22.33 17.14 24.51
C VAL A 62 -22.90 16.02 23.64
N LYS A 63 -23.98 15.36 24.09
CA LYS A 63 -24.67 14.33 23.31
C LYS A 63 -25.09 14.87 21.93
N LYS A 64 -25.72 16.04 21.88
CA LYS A 64 -26.14 16.66 20.61
C LYS A 64 -24.95 16.99 19.71
N MET A 65 -23.82 17.39 20.29
CA MET A 65 -22.60 17.63 19.53
C MET A 65 -22.03 16.34 18.95
N LEU A 66 -21.91 15.28 19.77
CA LEU A 66 -21.45 13.96 19.31
C LEU A 66 -22.37 13.38 18.22
N GLU A 67 -23.70 13.52 18.34
CA GLU A 67 -24.64 13.14 17.28
C GLU A 67 -24.41 13.92 15.98
N THR A 68 -23.94 15.16 16.06
CA THR A 68 -23.61 15.98 14.88
C THR A 68 -22.28 15.56 14.28
N ILE A 69 -21.27 15.24 15.11
CA ILE A 69 -19.98 14.72 14.67
C ILE A 69 -20.17 13.39 13.94
N ILE A 70 -20.92 12.44 14.51
CA ILE A 70 -21.20 11.14 13.88
C ILE A 70 -21.84 11.31 12.49
N LYS A 71 -22.77 12.27 12.33
CA LYS A 71 -23.35 12.55 11.01
C LYS A 71 -22.32 13.10 10.02
N LYS A 72 -21.33 13.86 10.51
CA LYS A 72 -20.24 14.38 9.68
C LYS A 72 -19.24 13.29 9.30
N GLU A 73 -18.92 12.39 10.21
CA GLU A 73 -18.12 11.17 9.96
C GLU A 73 -18.75 10.31 8.86
N MET A 74 -20.06 10.06 8.93
CA MET A 74 -20.78 9.33 7.87
C MET A 74 -20.70 10.04 6.50
N LEU A 75 -20.67 11.37 6.47
CA LEU A 75 -20.51 12.12 5.22
C LEU A 75 -19.08 12.03 4.69
N LEU A 76 -18.08 12.06 5.57
CA LEU A 76 -16.67 11.89 5.21
C LEU A 76 -16.40 10.49 4.65
N GLU A 77 -17.06 9.47 5.18
CA GLU A 77 -17.02 8.10 4.64
C GLU A 77 -17.50 8.07 3.18
N PHE A 78 -18.63 8.73 2.86
CA PHE A 78 -19.10 8.84 1.47
C PHE A 78 -18.15 9.62 0.56
N GLU A 79 -17.52 10.69 1.06
CA GLU A 79 -16.53 11.46 0.30
C GLU A 79 -15.28 10.63 0.01
N LEU A 80 -14.83 9.83 0.98
CA LEU A 80 -13.71 8.90 0.83
C LEU A 80 -14.04 7.80 -0.18
N ASP A 81 -15.21 7.17 -0.06
CA ASP A 81 -15.66 6.12 -0.99
C ASP A 81 -15.72 6.63 -2.44
N ALA A 82 -16.30 7.82 -2.65
CA ALA A 82 -16.34 8.44 -3.98
C ALA A 82 -14.93 8.71 -4.54
N LEU A 83 -13.97 9.06 -3.68
CA LEU A 83 -12.58 9.26 -4.08
C LEU A 83 -11.85 7.94 -4.37
N LEU A 84 -12.17 6.88 -3.63
CA LEU A 84 -11.67 5.53 -3.90
C LEU A 84 -12.20 4.99 -5.24
N GLU A 85 -13.44 5.30 -5.61
CA GLU A 85 -14.00 4.97 -6.94
C GLU A 85 -13.24 5.67 -8.08
N LEU A 86 -12.78 6.91 -7.88
CA LEU A 86 -11.93 7.62 -8.84
C LEU A 86 -10.52 7.03 -8.97
N LEU A 87 -10.08 6.28 -7.95
CA LEU A 87 -8.84 5.52 -7.95
C LEU A 87 -8.99 4.12 -8.56
N THR A 88 -10.22 3.63 -8.76
CA THR A 88 -10.49 2.38 -9.48
C THR A 88 -10.59 2.62 -10.98
N PRO A 89 -9.66 2.10 -11.80
CA PRO A 89 -9.71 2.35 -13.24
C PRO A 89 -10.55 1.28 -13.94
N ILE A 90 -11.32 1.70 -14.95
CA ILE A 90 -12.08 0.85 -15.87
C ILE A 90 -11.24 0.71 -17.15
N GLU A 91 -10.74 -0.50 -17.46
CA GLU A 91 -10.70 -1.17 -18.77
C GLU A 91 -10.14 -2.63 -18.57
N PRO A 92 -10.61 -3.66 -19.29
CA PRO A 92 -10.28 -5.07 -19.02
C PRO A 92 -8.87 -5.54 -19.46
N SER A 93 -7.98 -4.64 -19.85
CA SER A 93 -6.60 -4.96 -20.27
C SER A 93 -5.52 -4.18 -19.53
N ASP A 94 -5.88 -3.30 -18.60
CA ASP A 94 -4.94 -2.38 -17.97
C ASP A 94 -4.58 -2.89 -16.56
N CYS A 95 -3.29 -2.98 -16.27
CA CYS A 95 -2.88 -3.33 -14.94
C CYS A 95 -3.09 -2.15 -13.99
N HIS A 96 -3.91 -2.34 -12.97
CA HIS A 96 -4.28 -1.26 -12.04
C HIS A 96 -3.47 -1.26 -10.73
N LYS A 97 -2.83 -2.38 -10.40
CA LYS A 97 -2.11 -2.53 -9.12
C LYS A 97 -0.65 -2.16 -9.28
N THR A 98 -0.32 -0.90 -9.01
CA THR A 98 1.05 -0.38 -9.12
C THR A 98 1.87 -0.59 -7.84
N ILE A 99 1.26 -1.08 -6.76
CA ILE A 99 1.93 -1.35 -5.48
C ILE A 99 1.56 -2.74 -4.97
N GLY A 100 2.57 -3.54 -4.65
CA GLY A 100 2.48 -4.84 -4.01
C GLY A 100 2.99 -4.78 -2.56
N PHE A 101 2.30 -5.50 -1.67
CA PHE A 101 2.66 -5.60 -0.26
C PHE A 101 2.96 -7.05 0.12
N ILE A 102 4.03 -7.24 0.89
CA ILE A 102 4.31 -8.49 1.60
C ILE A 102 4.17 -8.21 3.10
N ARG A 103 3.31 -8.98 3.76
CA ARG A 103 2.95 -8.80 5.17
C ARG A 103 3.60 -9.87 6.04
N ASN A 104 3.78 -9.56 7.32
CA ASN A 104 4.17 -10.55 8.32
C ASN A 104 3.09 -11.65 8.38
N PRO A 105 3.46 -12.94 8.30
CA PRO A 105 2.52 -14.05 8.42
C PRO A 105 1.85 -14.14 9.80
N GLU A 106 2.49 -13.65 10.85
CA GLU A 106 1.96 -13.67 12.22
C GLU A 106 1.14 -12.42 12.56
N ASP A 107 1.35 -11.32 11.82
CA ASP A 107 0.60 -10.06 11.97
C ASP A 107 0.37 -9.38 10.61
N THR A 108 -0.83 -9.54 10.06
CA THR A 108 -1.18 -8.99 8.74
C THR A 108 -1.19 -7.46 8.69
N ASN A 109 -1.24 -6.76 9.84
CA ASN A 109 -1.15 -5.30 9.87
C ASN A 109 0.29 -4.82 9.67
N GLN A 110 1.28 -5.70 9.88
CA GLN A 110 2.69 -5.40 9.70
C GLN A 110 3.12 -5.68 8.24
N ILE A 111 3.44 -4.62 7.49
CA ILE A 111 3.99 -4.71 6.13
C ILE A 111 5.49 -4.88 6.19
N TRP A 112 6.04 -6.00 5.73
CA TRP A 112 7.49 -6.23 5.67
C TRP A 112 8.15 -5.61 4.45
N PHE A 113 7.58 -5.84 3.27
CA PHE A 113 8.12 -5.30 2.02
C PHE A 113 7.04 -4.59 1.20
N ILE A 114 7.48 -3.57 0.49
CA ILE A 114 6.70 -2.87 -0.53
C ILE A 114 7.44 -2.99 -1.85
N ILE A 115 6.73 -3.34 -2.91
CA ILE A 115 7.20 -3.19 -4.29
C ILE A 115 6.30 -2.23 -5.03
N GLU A 116 6.89 -1.25 -5.68
CA GLU A 116 6.21 -0.20 -6.43
C GLU A 116 6.67 -0.26 -7.89
N TRP A 117 5.70 -0.29 -8.82
CA TRP A 117 5.94 -0.16 -10.24
C TRP A 117 5.99 1.31 -10.61
N LEU A 118 7.17 1.75 -11.08
CA LEU A 118 7.42 3.16 -11.43
C LEU A 118 7.05 3.48 -12.88
N GLY A 119 6.80 2.47 -13.71
CA GLY A 119 6.34 2.62 -15.08
C GLY A 119 7.11 1.77 -16.09
N THR A 120 6.72 1.94 -17.35
CA THR A 120 7.28 1.27 -18.51
C THR A 120 7.48 2.27 -19.64
N GLU A 121 8.63 2.21 -20.32
CA GLU A 121 8.98 2.99 -21.49
C GLU A 121 9.57 2.07 -22.57
N ASN A 122 8.81 1.82 -23.65
CA ASN A 122 9.17 0.97 -24.79
C ASN A 122 9.56 -0.47 -24.41
N THR A 123 10.84 -0.64 -24.06
CA THR A 123 11.53 -1.90 -23.77
C THR A 123 11.95 -2.00 -22.31
N THR A 124 11.76 -0.92 -21.56
CA THR A 124 12.33 -0.72 -20.22
C THR A 124 11.22 -0.58 -19.20
N TRP A 125 11.39 -1.17 -18.03
CA TRP A 125 10.47 -1.01 -16.89
C TRP A 125 11.25 -0.89 -15.60
N THR A 126 10.64 -0.26 -14.59
CA THR A 126 11.31 0.04 -13.33
C THR A 126 10.44 -0.31 -12.13
N TYR A 127 11.08 -0.93 -11.13
CA TYR A 127 10.51 -1.16 -9.81
C TYR A 127 11.31 -0.47 -8.72
N ARG A 128 10.63 -0.10 -7.64
CA ARG A 128 11.26 0.24 -6.36
C ARG A 128 10.85 -0.80 -5.32
N VAL A 129 11.84 -1.41 -4.67
CA VAL A 129 11.61 -2.37 -3.58
C VAL A 129 12.05 -1.72 -2.28
N THR A 130 11.20 -1.77 -1.25
CA THR A 130 11.48 -1.22 0.08
C THR A 130 11.31 -2.32 1.11
N ASN A 131 12.34 -2.52 1.95
CA ASN A 131 12.20 -3.27 3.19
C ASN A 131 11.73 -2.29 4.26
N VAL A 132 10.46 -2.38 4.64
CA VAL A 132 9.86 -1.45 5.60
C VAL A 132 10.26 -1.83 7.01
N GLN A 133 9.99 -3.08 7.38
CA GLN A 133 10.19 -3.56 8.75
C GLN A 133 10.42 -5.08 8.84
N ALA A 134 10.81 -5.72 7.74
CA ALA A 134 11.19 -7.12 7.81
C ALA A 134 12.40 -7.24 8.76
N PRO A 135 12.38 -8.17 9.73
CA PRO A 135 13.48 -8.34 10.68
C PRO A 135 14.72 -9.02 10.06
N PHE A 136 14.66 -9.32 8.78
CA PHE A 136 15.70 -9.96 7.98
C PHE A 136 15.85 -9.22 6.66
N GLU A 137 17.03 -9.35 6.07
CA GLU A 137 17.30 -8.85 4.73
C GLU A 137 16.52 -9.65 3.69
N LEU A 138 16.08 -8.98 2.63
CA LEU A 138 15.58 -9.68 1.45
C LEU A 138 16.73 -10.53 0.90
N SER A 139 16.53 -11.85 0.74
CA SER A 139 17.58 -12.68 0.13
C SER A 139 17.49 -12.64 -1.39
N HIS A 140 16.29 -12.86 -1.92
CA HIS A 140 15.99 -12.63 -3.32
C HIS A 140 14.51 -12.38 -3.55
N PHE A 141 14.21 -11.74 -4.66
CA PHE A 141 12.87 -11.68 -5.21
C PHE A 141 12.89 -12.11 -6.67
N SER A 142 11.75 -12.58 -7.15
CA SER A 142 11.57 -12.98 -8.54
C SER A 142 10.21 -12.58 -9.06
N PHE A 143 10.12 -12.44 -10.38
CA PHE A 143 8.87 -12.16 -11.05
C PHE A 143 8.71 -12.98 -12.33
N TYR A 144 7.46 -13.34 -12.60
CA TYR A 144 7.10 -14.02 -13.83
C TYR A 144 6.87 -12.99 -14.93
N VAL A 145 7.67 -13.08 -16.00
CA VAL A 145 7.47 -12.29 -17.23
C VAL A 145 7.03 -13.26 -18.33
N PRO A 146 5.75 -13.22 -18.77
CA PRO A 146 5.20 -14.21 -19.70
C PRO A 146 6.00 -14.39 -20.99
N CYS A 147 6.67 -13.32 -21.42
CA CYS A 147 7.45 -13.30 -22.65
C CYS A 147 8.95 -13.53 -22.48
N ILE A 148 9.47 -13.82 -21.27
CA ILE A 148 10.87 -14.24 -21.11
C ILE A 148 10.94 -15.76 -21.21
N ASN A 149 11.85 -16.29 -22.02
CA ASN A 149 12.18 -17.70 -22.19
C ASN A 149 13.72 -17.88 -22.29
N GLU A 150 14.23 -19.11 -22.27
CA GLU A 150 15.69 -19.35 -22.27
C GLU A 150 16.41 -18.72 -23.48
N GLU A 151 15.74 -18.59 -24.62
CA GLU A 151 16.30 -18.06 -25.86
C GLU A 151 16.43 -16.53 -25.86
N ASN A 152 15.55 -15.82 -25.17
CA ASN A 152 15.54 -14.35 -25.11
C ASN A 152 16.18 -13.75 -23.85
N THR A 153 16.63 -14.58 -22.91
CA THR A 153 17.44 -14.15 -21.75
C THR A 153 18.70 -13.37 -22.12
N ASN A 154 19.29 -13.67 -23.29
CA ASN A 154 20.48 -12.98 -23.81
C ASN A 154 20.25 -11.50 -24.14
N GLY A 155 18.98 -11.05 -24.22
CA GLY A 155 18.60 -9.67 -24.48
C GLY A 155 18.13 -8.89 -23.24
N LEU A 156 18.18 -9.50 -22.05
CA LEU A 156 17.78 -8.88 -20.79
C LEU A 156 18.97 -8.15 -20.16
N PHE A 157 18.81 -6.85 -19.92
CA PHE A 157 19.76 -6.03 -19.20
C PHE A 157 19.12 -5.50 -17.92
N VAL A 158 19.86 -5.60 -16.82
CA VAL A 158 19.43 -5.08 -15.51
C VAL A 158 20.39 -4.00 -15.08
N THR A 159 19.84 -2.85 -14.68
CA THR A 159 20.60 -1.75 -14.09
C THR A 159 20.06 -1.51 -12.69
N SER A 160 20.96 -1.57 -11.71
CA SER A 160 20.71 -1.25 -10.30
C SER A 160 21.93 -0.48 -9.77
N SER A 161 21.77 0.24 -8.66
CA SER A 161 22.89 0.93 -8.01
C SER A 161 23.92 -0.05 -7.43
N THR A 162 23.52 -1.30 -7.23
CA THR A 162 24.33 -2.40 -6.72
C THR A 162 24.38 -3.55 -7.74
N PRO A 163 25.49 -4.30 -7.83
CA PRO A 163 25.54 -5.51 -8.64
C PRO A 163 24.45 -6.49 -8.19
N VAL A 164 23.74 -7.09 -9.16
CA VAL A 164 22.69 -8.07 -8.89
C VAL A 164 22.96 -9.29 -9.76
N ASP A 165 22.99 -10.45 -9.13
CA ASP A 165 23.06 -11.72 -9.86
C ASP A 165 21.68 -12.04 -10.44
N ILE A 166 21.68 -12.43 -11.71
CA ILE A 166 20.47 -12.68 -12.49
C ILE A 166 20.45 -14.17 -12.81
N GLU A 167 19.54 -14.91 -12.17
CA GLU A 167 19.23 -16.27 -12.58
C GLU A 167 17.88 -16.28 -13.27
N VAL A 168 17.85 -16.72 -14.53
CA VAL A 168 16.60 -16.83 -15.31
C VAL A 168 16.01 -18.24 -15.22
N ARG A 169 16.24 -18.94 -14.11
CA ARG A 169 15.70 -20.27 -13.83
C ARG A 169 15.37 -20.35 -12.37
N GLU A 170 14.10 -20.24 -12.01
CA GLU A 170 13.69 -20.60 -10.65
C GLU A 170 12.32 -21.29 -10.63
N ASN A 171 12.29 -22.44 -9.95
CA ASN A 171 11.19 -23.39 -9.91
C ASN A 171 10.38 -23.24 -8.62
N ASN A 172 10.15 -22.00 -8.18
CA ASN A 172 9.52 -21.71 -6.89
C ASN A 172 8.04 -21.35 -7.09
N PHE A 173 7.17 -22.12 -6.45
CA PHE A 173 5.72 -21.91 -6.45
C PHE A 173 5.31 -21.03 -5.28
N CYS A 174 4.29 -20.18 -5.47
CA CYS A 174 3.68 -19.45 -4.35
C CYS A 174 2.99 -20.43 -3.39
N PRO A 175 3.36 -20.45 -2.10
CA PRO A 175 2.82 -21.42 -1.14
C PRO A 175 1.36 -21.13 -0.72
N GLU A 176 0.76 -19.99 -1.07
CA GLU A 176 -0.55 -19.53 -0.56
C GLU A 176 -1.78 -19.89 -1.43
N GLY A 177 -1.63 -20.63 -2.54
CA GLY A 177 -2.79 -21.27 -3.18
C GLY A 177 -3.76 -20.35 -3.97
N ASP A 178 -3.24 -19.29 -4.59
CA ASP A 178 -3.70 -18.64 -5.86
C ASP A 178 -4.31 -17.21 -5.81
N PRO A 179 -3.87 -16.31 -6.73
CA PRO A 179 -4.58 -16.14 -8.01
C PRO A 179 -3.64 -16.08 -9.26
N ALA A 180 -3.73 -17.11 -10.11
CA ALA A 180 -3.06 -17.41 -11.38
C ALA A 180 -1.51 -17.35 -11.46
N THR A 181 -0.85 -18.10 -10.57
CA THR A 181 0.48 -18.75 -10.69
C THR A 181 1.71 -17.88 -11.04
N CYS A 182 2.47 -17.43 -10.01
CA CYS A 182 3.93 -17.40 -10.16
C CYS A 182 4.41 -18.85 -10.40
N GLY A 183 4.67 -19.22 -11.65
CA GLY A 183 5.24 -20.53 -12.02
C GLY A 183 4.41 -21.32 -13.05
N ASN A 184 5.10 -21.87 -14.06
CA ASN A 184 4.58 -22.88 -14.97
C ASN A 184 4.83 -24.21 -14.28
N PRO A 185 3.91 -25.18 -14.30
CA PRO A 185 4.27 -26.57 -14.00
C PRO A 185 5.46 -27.10 -14.83
N ASN A 186 5.76 -26.48 -15.98
CA ASN A 186 6.88 -26.83 -16.86
C ASN A 186 8.21 -26.11 -16.56
N GLY A 187 8.29 -25.33 -15.46
CA GLY A 187 9.46 -24.51 -15.11
C GLY A 187 9.48 -23.19 -15.87
N PHE A 188 9.32 -22.07 -15.17
CA PHE A 188 9.45 -20.73 -15.78
C PHE A 188 10.82 -20.10 -15.56
N THR A 189 11.12 -19.26 -16.52
CA THR A 189 12.17 -18.26 -16.64
C THR A 189 11.74 -16.98 -15.92
N GLY A 190 11.70 -17.02 -14.59
CA GLY A 190 11.59 -15.80 -13.76
C GLY A 190 12.97 -15.19 -13.58
N ILE A 191 13.05 -13.88 -13.36
CA ILE A 191 14.33 -13.26 -13.02
C ILE A 191 14.47 -13.26 -11.51
N LYS A 192 15.44 -14.00 -10.98
CA LYS A 192 15.81 -13.98 -9.57
C LYS A 192 16.91 -12.94 -9.35
N TYR A 193 16.77 -12.18 -8.27
CA TYR A 193 17.73 -11.16 -7.86
C TYR A 193 18.26 -11.49 -6.49
N ASP A 194 19.51 -11.93 -6.38
CA ASP A 194 20.17 -12.02 -5.08
C ASP A 194 20.63 -10.61 -4.67
N TYR A 195 19.92 -10.02 -3.70
CA TYR A 195 20.17 -8.67 -3.25
C TYR A 195 19.75 -8.47 -1.80
N GLN A 196 20.72 -8.11 -0.94
CA GLN A 196 20.49 -7.84 0.47
C GLN A 196 19.94 -6.43 0.67
N LEU A 197 18.64 -6.33 0.98
CA LEU A 197 17.99 -5.06 1.34
C LEU A 197 17.73 -5.00 2.84
N GLU A 198 18.53 -4.20 3.55
CA GLU A 198 18.38 -3.93 4.99
C GLU A 198 17.06 -3.24 5.33
N GLN A 199 16.62 -3.43 6.58
CA GLN A 199 15.43 -2.78 7.12
C GLN A 199 15.49 -1.25 6.98
N GLY A 200 14.39 -0.65 6.53
CA GLY A 200 14.26 0.80 6.32
C GLY A 200 14.93 1.32 5.05
N LYS A 201 15.45 0.46 4.19
CA LYS A 201 16.08 0.83 2.91
C LYS A 201 15.18 0.55 1.72
N SER A 202 15.43 1.28 0.64
CA SER A 202 14.80 1.07 -0.66
C SER A 202 15.84 1.05 -1.77
N GLU A 203 15.64 0.16 -2.76
CA GLU A 203 16.47 0.06 -3.95
C GLU A 203 15.60 0.15 -5.22
N THR A 204 16.16 0.72 -6.29
CA THR A 204 15.47 0.83 -7.58
C THR A 204 16.10 -0.10 -8.59
N PHE A 205 15.28 -0.92 -9.23
CA PHE A 205 15.71 -1.86 -10.24
C PHE A 205 15.10 -1.49 -11.58
N THR A 206 15.94 -1.30 -12.59
CA THR A 206 15.52 -1.01 -13.96
C THR A 206 15.91 -2.16 -14.87
N PHE A 207 14.99 -2.55 -15.73
CA PHE A 207 15.10 -3.72 -16.57
C PHE A 207 14.85 -3.32 -18.01
N THR A 208 15.62 -3.87 -18.94
CA THR A 208 15.46 -3.63 -20.37
C THR A 208 15.48 -4.94 -21.14
N LEU A 209 14.49 -5.15 -21.99
CA LEU A 209 14.40 -6.27 -22.93
C LEU A 209 14.70 -5.79 -24.36
N ASN A 210 15.11 -6.69 -25.24
CA ASN A 210 15.33 -6.37 -26.66
C ASN A 210 14.04 -6.37 -27.51
N GLN A 211 12.87 -6.22 -26.87
CA GLN A 211 11.56 -6.26 -27.51
C GLN A 211 10.57 -5.35 -26.77
N PHE A 212 9.53 -4.90 -27.47
CA PHE A 212 8.48 -4.06 -26.89
C PHE A 212 7.71 -4.82 -25.81
N ILE A 213 7.32 -4.07 -24.78
CA ILE A 213 6.56 -4.58 -23.64
C ILE A 213 5.32 -3.73 -23.40
N ASN A 214 4.25 -4.38 -22.96
CA ASN A 214 3.00 -3.80 -22.51
C ASN A 214 2.79 -4.16 -21.03
N PRO A 215 2.25 -3.24 -20.21
CA PRO A 215 1.97 -3.52 -18.82
C PRO A 215 0.81 -4.50 -18.65
N VAL A 216 1.01 -5.55 -17.87
CA VAL A 216 -0.03 -6.50 -17.43
C VAL A 216 0.13 -6.76 -15.94
N ALA A 217 -0.89 -7.35 -15.32
CA ALA A 217 -0.76 -7.84 -13.95
C ALA A 217 0.18 -9.06 -13.94
N ILE A 218 1.28 -8.96 -13.20
CA ILE A 218 2.23 -10.04 -12.99
C ILE A 218 2.29 -10.43 -11.51
N CYS A 219 2.70 -11.66 -11.27
CA CYS A 219 2.97 -12.18 -9.94
C CYS A 219 4.45 -11.96 -9.58
N VAL A 220 4.69 -11.50 -8.34
CA VAL A 220 6.03 -11.29 -7.77
C VAL A 220 6.16 -12.12 -6.51
N LEU A 221 7.26 -12.88 -6.42
CA LEU A 221 7.60 -13.73 -5.30
C LEU A 221 8.80 -13.12 -4.54
N PHE A 222 8.63 -12.98 -3.23
CA PHE A 222 9.68 -12.55 -2.31
C PHE A 222 10.11 -13.74 -1.47
N LYS A 223 11.40 -14.03 -1.44
CA LYS A 223 11.99 -15.08 -0.61
C LYS A 223 13.01 -14.51 0.35
N PHE A 224 12.85 -14.88 1.60
CA PHE A 224 13.64 -14.39 2.72
C PHE A 224 13.82 -15.51 3.73
N GLY A 225 15.07 -15.97 3.87
CA GLY A 225 15.37 -17.17 4.64
C GLY A 225 14.69 -18.42 4.06
N THR A 226 13.88 -19.10 4.88
CA THR A 226 13.10 -20.29 4.49
C THR A 226 11.67 -19.97 4.04
N LEU A 227 11.26 -18.69 4.10
CA LEU A 227 9.90 -18.25 3.80
C LEU A 227 9.82 -17.68 2.39
N ALA A 228 8.68 -17.89 1.75
CA ALA A 228 8.32 -17.30 0.47
C ALA A 228 6.89 -16.75 0.52
N ARG A 229 6.70 -15.55 -0.03
CA ARG A 229 5.41 -14.86 -0.11
C ARG A 229 5.26 -14.19 -1.45
N CYS A 230 4.02 -13.98 -1.87
CA CYS A 230 3.72 -13.46 -3.19
C CYS A 230 2.77 -12.28 -3.14
N THR A 231 2.84 -11.44 -4.16
CA THR A 231 1.87 -10.38 -4.40
C THR A 231 1.71 -10.19 -5.91
N THR A 232 0.69 -9.45 -6.30
CA THR A 232 0.44 -9.06 -7.69
C THR A 232 0.72 -7.58 -7.86
N ILE A 233 1.36 -7.21 -8.97
CA ILE A 233 1.66 -5.83 -9.35
C ILE A 233 1.73 -5.72 -10.87
N CYS A 234 1.75 -4.51 -11.40
CA CYS A 234 1.99 -4.26 -12.81
C CYS A 234 3.41 -4.59 -13.21
N GLY A 235 3.55 -5.16 -14.40
CA GLY A 235 4.83 -5.49 -14.98
C GLY A 235 4.76 -5.83 -16.45
N PRO A 236 5.89 -6.15 -17.09
CA PRO A 236 5.95 -6.32 -18.53
C PRO A 236 5.28 -7.61 -18.99
N SER A 237 4.61 -7.54 -20.13
CA SER A 237 4.35 -8.65 -21.04
C SER A 237 4.73 -8.24 -22.44
N CYS A 238 5.12 -9.22 -23.22
CA CYS A 238 5.07 -9.20 -24.66
C CYS A 238 3.90 -10.13 -25.05
#